data_AF-A0A6A5V4F6-F1
#
_entry.id   AF-A0A6A5V4F6-F1
#
_cell.length_a   1.000
_cell.length_b   1.000
_cell.length_c   1.000
_cell.angle_alpha   90.00
_cell.angle_beta   90.00
_cell.angle_gamma   90.00
#
_symmetry.space_group_name_H-M   'P 1'
#
loop_
_entity.id
_entity.type
_entity.pdbx_description
1 polymer ?
#
loop_
_entity_poly.entity_id
_entity_poly.type
_entity_poly.pdbx_seq_one_letter_code
_entity_poly.pdbx_strand_id
1 'polypeptide(L)'
;MNQPHDVQVVLSHDRKYPFHASTLARNSIFFAKLLTEPQAAKLSTKAKAAGMARWLVELVEMNSTKHPAGQLALVDLSPNGERVDGFSGRVFNENGRVPTKLFDYWERVLYAFYGTDIRIADEDMGAALSDCIGLIQVAEYLGCIHLIGKPVEIALLKHGQVLFRAIQTTPHAWANMSFRITSELIFREALIHLAGRWNHWKKDRACMESLRGTPAAKMLAEKYHQRLVQKSRALENKLMSHYPGDMAMPKEDIPIKREEYAKDILVWMALTWFRHWFGQRIIAGKGYFADDGGYALYKAIGAGGDAYMDKAILTQFHGMFPITKKALNVLENHLLEIKECMAEWVQKSNLLKSNCQLNVQMYPVEYITCVEFENGDFPWLAKEQEEAAKLKRGRRPGGNDITARNLEAAKRHQEQREVSTGSDDGMMDEGEEEDEQPVRDPKRSRVG
;
A
#
# COMPACT_ATOMS: atom_id res chain seq x y z
N MET A 1 -14.85 17.62 -36.47
CA MET A 1 -15.15 17.80 -35.03
C MET A 1 -14.88 19.25 -34.66
N ASN A 2 -15.73 20.20 -35.09
CA ASN A 2 -15.55 21.62 -34.78
C ASN A 2 -16.70 22.07 -33.86
N GLN A 3 -16.73 21.56 -32.64
CA GLN A 3 -17.52 22.23 -31.61
C GLN A 3 -16.74 23.48 -31.18
N PRO A 4 -17.38 24.65 -31.08
CA PRO A 4 -16.72 25.85 -30.56
C PRO A 4 -16.37 25.62 -29.08
N HIS A 5 -15.20 26.12 -28.66
CA HIS A 5 -14.80 26.13 -27.26
C HIS A 5 -15.81 26.95 -26.44
N ASP A 6 -16.38 26.34 -25.41
CA ASP A 6 -17.43 26.92 -24.59
C ASP A 6 -16.94 27.27 -23.17
N VAL A 7 -15.69 26.93 -22.84
CA VAL A 7 -15.05 27.27 -21.56
C VAL A 7 -13.74 28.01 -21.82
N GLN A 8 -13.50 29.07 -21.07
CA GLN A 8 -12.19 29.72 -21.00
C GLN A 8 -11.62 29.56 -19.58
N VAL A 9 -10.43 28.98 -19.48
CA VAL A 9 -9.67 28.90 -18.22
C VAL A 9 -8.56 29.94 -18.25
N VAL A 10 -8.50 30.79 -17.24
CA VAL A 10 -7.53 31.89 -17.11
C VAL A 10 -6.68 31.65 -15.88
N LEU A 11 -5.38 31.38 -16.08
CA LEU A 11 -4.43 31.18 -14.98
C LEU A 11 -3.71 32.50 -14.61
N SER A 12 -3.47 33.34 -15.61
CA SER A 12 -2.89 34.67 -15.48
C SER A 12 -3.38 35.54 -16.65
N HIS A 13 -3.04 36.83 -16.63
CA HIS A 13 -3.43 37.78 -17.69
C HIS A 13 -3.02 37.32 -19.10
N ASP A 14 -1.86 36.69 -19.23
CA ASP A 14 -1.25 36.20 -20.47
C ASP A 14 -1.52 34.72 -20.76
N ARG A 15 -1.97 33.93 -19.76
CA ARG A 15 -2.26 32.50 -19.91
C ARG A 15 -3.76 32.22 -19.88
N LYS A 16 -4.37 32.27 -21.06
CA LYS A 16 -5.80 32.00 -21.30
C LYS A 16 -5.97 30.82 -22.24
N TYR A 17 -6.68 29.80 -21.79
CA TYR A 17 -6.81 28.52 -22.51
C TYR A 17 -8.27 28.23 -22.84
N PRO A 18 -8.61 28.06 -24.14
CA PRO A 18 -9.95 27.67 -24.56
C PRO A 18 -10.12 26.15 -24.48
N PHE A 19 -11.22 25.70 -23.86
CA PHE A 19 -11.53 24.29 -23.66
C PHE A 19 -13.01 23.98 -23.93
N HIS A 20 -13.33 22.70 -23.87
CA HIS A 20 -14.67 22.16 -24.06
C HIS A 20 -15.22 21.64 -22.72
N ALA A 21 -16.38 22.13 -22.30
CA ALA A 21 -17.02 21.75 -21.04
C ALA A 21 -17.21 20.23 -20.94
N SER A 22 -17.63 19.59 -22.03
CA SER A 22 -17.83 18.14 -22.10
C SER A 22 -16.55 17.34 -21.82
N THR A 23 -15.40 17.79 -22.33
CA THR A 23 -14.10 17.15 -22.10
C THR A 23 -13.61 17.38 -20.68
N LEU A 24 -13.72 18.61 -20.17
CA LEU A 24 -13.31 18.94 -18.81
C LEU A 24 -14.15 18.17 -17.77
N ALA A 25 -15.48 18.22 -17.90
CA ALA A 25 -16.40 17.55 -16.98
C ALA A 25 -16.28 16.02 -16.99
N ARG A 26 -15.95 15.42 -18.15
CA ARG A 26 -15.75 13.97 -18.24
C ARG A 26 -14.51 13.50 -17.45
N ASN A 27 -13.45 14.30 -17.43
CA ASN A 27 -12.15 13.91 -16.90
C ASN A 27 -11.86 14.46 -15.49
N SER A 28 -12.64 15.44 -15.02
CA SER A 28 -12.43 16.12 -13.73
C SER A 28 -13.71 16.22 -12.94
N ILE A 29 -13.66 15.73 -11.70
CA ILE A 29 -14.77 15.83 -10.73
C ILE A 29 -15.05 17.29 -10.40
N PHE A 30 -14.00 18.13 -10.33
CA PHE A 30 -14.14 19.56 -10.09
C PHE A 30 -14.94 20.24 -11.21
N PHE A 31 -14.52 20.06 -12.47
CA PHE A 31 -15.22 20.68 -13.60
C PHE A 31 -16.61 20.09 -13.83
N ALA A 32 -16.83 18.80 -13.54
CA ALA A 32 -18.17 18.21 -13.60
C ALA A 32 -19.18 18.90 -12.67
N LYS A 33 -18.72 19.36 -11.50
CA LYS A 33 -19.54 20.09 -10.54
C LYS A 33 -19.70 21.56 -10.89
N LEU A 34 -18.67 22.17 -11.50
CA LEU A 34 -18.62 23.60 -11.78
C LEU A 34 -19.28 23.97 -13.12
N LEU A 35 -19.20 23.10 -14.12
CA LEU A 35 -19.65 23.39 -15.48
C LEU A 35 -21.06 22.83 -15.70
N THR A 36 -22.02 23.39 -14.95
CA THR A 36 -23.43 23.01 -15.05
C THR A 36 -24.23 24.04 -15.85
N GLU A 37 -25.29 23.60 -16.52
CA GLU A 37 -26.18 24.47 -17.30
C GLU A 37 -26.77 25.65 -16.51
N PRO A 38 -27.17 25.51 -15.23
CA PRO A 38 -27.63 26.64 -14.42
C PRO A 38 -26.57 27.72 -14.19
N GLN A 39 -25.29 27.33 -14.16
CA GLN A 39 -24.15 28.21 -13.98
C GLN A 39 -23.61 28.76 -15.31
N ALA A 40 -24.20 28.36 -16.44
CA ALA A 40 -23.78 28.81 -17.76
C ALA A 40 -24.29 30.22 -18.06
N ALA A 41 -23.45 31.04 -18.67
CA ALA A 41 -23.87 32.35 -19.16
C ALA A 41 -24.93 32.22 -20.27
N LYS A 42 -26.01 32.99 -20.14
CA LYS A 42 -27.07 33.09 -21.17
C LYS A 42 -26.62 34.06 -22.27
N LEU A 43 -25.77 33.57 -23.16
CA LEU A 43 -25.20 34.37 -24.25
C LEU A 43 -26.26 34.80 -25.28
N SER A 44 -26.15 36.05 -25.73
CA SER A 44 -26.92 36.60 -26.86
C SER A 44 -26.56 35.88 -28.18
N THR A 45 -27.44 35.97 -29.18
CA THR A 45 -27.19 35.41 -30.51
C THR A 45 -25.91 35.96 -31.15
N LYS A 46 -25.62 37.25 -30.95
CA LYS A 46 -24.37 37.89 -31.39
C LYS A 46 -23.14 37.33 -30.68
N ALA A 47 -23.20 37.16 -29.35
CA ALA A 47 -22.09 36.60 -28.57
C ALA A 47 -21.82 35.13 -28.91
N LYS A 48 -22.88 34.34 -29.16
CA LYS A 48 -22.76 32.95 -29.65
C LYS A 48 -22.09 32.90 -31.03
N ALA A 49 -22.47 33.78 -31.95
CA ALA A 49 -21.86 33.86 -33.28
C ALA A 49 -20.38 34.28 -33.22
N ALA A 50 -20.00 35.09 -32.22
CA ALA A 50 -18.62 35.51 -31.97
C ALA A 50 -17.75 34.43 -31.27
N GLY A 51 -18.31 33.26 -30.94
CA GLY A 51 -17.58 32.18 -30.28
C GLY A 51 -17.22 32.49 -28.82
N MET A 52 -17.99 33.33 -28.14
CA MET A 52 -17.75 33.65 -26.74
C MET A 52 -17.98 32.43 -25.83
N ALA A 53 -17.11 32.26 -24.84
CA ALA A 53 -17.23 31.18 -23.86
C ALA A 53 -18.48 31.36 -22.98
N ARG A 54 -19.13 30.25 -22.63
CA ARG A 54 -20.29 30.20 -21.74
C ARG A 54 -19.87 30.16 -20.27
N TRP A 55 -18.66 29.67 -20.00
CA TRP A 55 -18.05 29.64 -18.67
C TRP A 55 -16.66 30.27 -18.71
N LEU A 56 -16.39 31.14 -17.75
CA LEU A 56 -15.06 31.69 -17.51
C LEU A 56 -14.60 31.22 -16.13
N VAL A 57 -13.51 30.47 -16.08
CA VAL A 57 -12.92 29.97 -14.83
C VAL A 57 -11.56 30.62 -14.65
N GLU A 58 -11.33 31.25 -13.51
CA GLU A 58 -10.10 31.99 -13.23
C GLU A 58 -9.40 31.47 -11.97
N LEU A 59 -8.06 31.44 -12.00
CA LEU A 59 -7.25 31.22 -10.81
C LEU A 59 -7.31 32.45 -9.89
N VAL A 60 -8.04 32.32 -8.79
CA VAL A 60 -8.25 33.41 -7.83
C VAL A 60 -7.20 33.44 -6.74
N GLU A 61 -6.61 32.30 -6.38
CA GLU A 61 -5.55 32.19 -5.36
C GLU A 61 -4.36 31.39 -5.92
N MET A 62 -3.15 31.90 -5.70
CA MET A 62 -1.90 31.17 -5.99
C MET A 62 -1.68 30.04 -4.98
N ASN A 63 -0.71 29.17 -5.27
CA ASN A 63 -0.35 28.10 -4.36
C ASN A 63 0.05 28.62 -2.98
N SER A 64 -0.59 28.09 -1.95
CA SER A 64 -0.32 28.40 -0.55
C SER A 64 -0.28 27.10 0.26
N THR A 65 0.16 27.16 1.52
CA THR A 65 0.15 25.97 2.41
C THR A 65 -1.26 25.39 2.58
N LYS A 66 -2.30 26.22 2.45
CA LYS A 66 -3.71 25.80 2.51
C LYS A 66 -4.22 25.30 1.15
N HIS A 67 -3.75 25.91 0.06
CA HIS A 67 -4.18 25.60 -1.29
C HIS A 67 -2.97 25.30 -2.17
N PRO A 68 -2.41 24.07 -2.12
CA PRO A 68 -1.15 23.76 -2.80
C PRO A 68 -1.21 23.89 -4.33
N ALA A 69 -2.39 23.70 -4.94
CA ALA A 69 -2.61 23.91 -6.37
C ALA A 69 -3.09 25.33 -6.73
N GLY A 70 -3.29 26.19 -5.73
CA GLY A 70 -4.11 27.39 -5.87
C GLY A 70 -5.60 27.08 -5.87
N GLN A 71 -6.43 28.06 -6.25
CA GLN A 71 -7.88 27.91 -6.34
C GLN A 71 -8.42 28.50 -7.64
N LEU A 72 -9.22 27.72 -8.36
CA LEU A 72 -10.06 28.20 -9.45
C LEU A 72 -11.45 28.61 -8.95
N ALA A 73 -12.01 29.65 -9.54
CA ALA A 73 -13.40 30.06 -9.33
C ALA A 73 -14.08 30.37 -10.66
N LEU A 74 -15.39 30.16 -10.70
CA LEU A 74 -16.23 30.60 -11.82
C LEU A 74 -16.44 32.11 -11.72
N VAL A 75 -16.32 32.79 -12.85
CA VAL A 75 -16.56 34.23 -12.99
C VAL A 75 -17.88 34.44 -13.70
N ASP A 76 -18.72 35.33 -13.15
CA ASP A 76 -19.99 35.68 -13.74
C ASP A 76 -19.81 36.48 -15.04
N LEU A 77 -20.51 36.05 -16.09
CA LEU A 77 -20.47 36.65 -17.42
C LEU A 77 -21.80 37.30 -17.77
N SER A 78 -21.72 38.43 -18.47
CA SER A 78 -22.84 39.14 -19.06
C SER A 78 -23.39 38.39 -20.28
N PRO A 79 -24.59 38.75 -20.79
CA PRO A 79 -25.12 38.19 -22.03
C PRO A 79 -24.23 38.42 -23.27
N ASN A 80 -23.25 39.33 -23.18
CA ASN A 80 -22.29 39.58 -24.24
C ASN A 80 -21.02 38.71 -24.12
N GLY A 81 -20.90 37.90 -23.07
CA GLY A 81 -19.71 37.07 -22.79
C GLY A 81 -18.59 37.84 -22.10
N GLU A 82 -18.86 39.04 -21.60
CA GLU A 82 -17.90 39.87 -20.86
C GLU A 82 -18.07 39.66 -19.36
N ARG A 83 -17.00 39.83 -18.59
CA ARG A 83 -17.06 39.71 -17.12
C ARG A 83 -17.98 40.78 -16.53
N VAL A 84 -18.82 40.38 -15.57
CA VAL A 84 -19.72 41.32 -14.88
C VAL A 84 -18.97 42.21 -13.88
N ASP A 85 -17.88 41.70 -13.30
CA ASP A 85 -17.08 42.41 -12.29
C ASP A 85 -16.20 43.53 -12.84
N GLY A 86 -16.07 43.66 -14.17
CA GLY A 86 -15.20 44.63 -14.83
C GLY A 86 -13.70 44.44 -14.53
N PHE A 87 -13.33 43.35 -13.86
CA PHE A 87 -11.96 43.12 -13.42
C PHE A 87 -11.14 42.49 -14.55
N SER A 88 -9.98 43.06 -14.88
CA SER A 88 -9.13 42.59 -16.00
C SER A 88 -8.27 41.35 -15.66
N GLY A 89 -8.61 40.66 -14.57
CA GLY A 89 -7.92 39.48 -14.06
C GLY A 89 -6.72 39.80 -13.17
N ARG A 90 -6.34 38.84 -12.31
CA ARG A 90 -5.21 39.05 -11.39
C ARG A 90 -3.91 38.98 -12.17
N VAL A 91 -3.10 40.03 -12.07
CA VAL A 91 -1.72 40.01 -12.56
C VAL A 91 -0.87 39.30 -11.51
N PHE A 92 -0.67 38.00 -11.69
CA PHE A 92 0.40 37.28 -11.01
C PHE A 92 1.69 37.61 -11.75
N ASN A 93 2.54 38.44 -11.13
CA ASN A 93 3.73 38.97 -11.79
C ASN A 93 4.82 37.89 -11.92
N GLU A 94 5.15 37.51 -13.16
CA GLU A 94 6.42 36.82 -13.47
C GLU A 94 7.63 37.78 -13.45
N ASN A 95 7.39 39.11 -13.40
CA ASN A 95 8.40 40.18 -13.44
C ASN A 95 9.19 40.35 -12.12
N GLY A 96 10.03 39.37 -11.77
CA GLY A 96 11.08 39.51 -10.75
C GLY A 96 10.92 38.71 -9.46
N ARG A 97 9.91 37.84 -9.36
CA ARG A 97 9.86 36.74 -8.37
C ARG A 97 9.89 35.41 -9.12
N VAL A 98 10.54 34.41 -8.53
CA VAL A 98 10.83 33.08 -9.11
C VAL A 98 9.67 32.58 -9.98
N PRO A 99 9.90 32.21 -11.26
CA PRO A 99 8.87 31.65 -12.12
C PRO A 99 8.15 30.50 -11.42
N THR A 100 6.83 30.60 -11.25
CA THR A 100 6.06 29.51 -10.65
C THR A 100 5.77 28.47 -11.72
N LYS A 101 6.44 27.31 -11.64
CA LYS A 101 6.11 26.11 -12.44
C LYS A 101 4.63 25.67 -12.34
N LEU A 102 3.88 26.25 -11.40
CA LEU A 102 2.46 26.02 -11.18
C LEU A 102 1.63 26.13 -12.46
N PHE A 103 1.83 27.18 -13.27
CA PHE A 103 1.07 27.37 -14.50
C PHE A 103 1.34 26.25 -15.51
N ASP A 104 2.59 25.81 -15.61
CA ASP A 104 2.97 24.70 -16.48
C ASP A 104 2.35 23.38 -16.01
N TYR A 105 2.23 23.16 -14.70
CA TYR A 105 1.54 21.98 -14.17
C TYR A 105 0.04 22.01 -14.48
N TRP A 106 -0.62 23.15 -14.31
CA TRP A 106 -2.00 23.36 -14.70
C TRP A 106 -2.21 23.08 -16.18
N GLU A 107 -1.37 23.67 -17.03
CA GLU A 107 -1.41 23.49 -18.48
C GLU A 107 -1.26 22.01 -18.86
N ARG A 108 -0.23 21.32 -18.33
CA ARG A 108 0.00 19.89 -18.60
C ARG A 108 -1.18 19.02 -18.19
N VAL A 109 -1.78 19.24 -17.01
CA VAL A 109 -2.93 18.46 -16.55
C VAL A 109 -4.19 18.74 -17.38
N LEU A 110 -4.45 20.00 -17.72
CA LEU A 110 -5.62 20.37 -18.55
C LEU A 110 -5.51 19.80 -19.96
N TYR A 111 -4.33 19.87 -20.59
CA TYR A 111 -4.11 19.27 -21.90
C TYR A 111 -4.05 17.74 -21.88
N ALA A 112 -3.74 17.11 -20.75
CA ALA A 112 -3.86 15.66 -20.59
C ALA A 112 -5.32 15.17 -20.78
N PHE A 113 -6.32 16.00 -20.48
CA PHE A 113 -7.74 15.67 -20.78
C PHE A 113 -8.02 15.50 -22.29
N TYR A 114 -7.15 16.05 -23.13
CA TYR A 114 -7.19 15.98 -24.58
C TYR A 114 -6.19 14.95 -25.16
N GLY A 115 -5.60 14.11 -24.31
CA GLY A 115 -4.65 13.08 -24.74
C GLY A 115 -3.23 13.61 -25.00
N THR A 116 -2.89 14.81 -24.50
CA THR A 116 -1.51 15.28 -24.53
C THR A 116 -0.69 14.56 -23.46
N ASP A 117 0.52 14.10 -23.83
CA ASP A 117 1.41 13.41 -22.90
C ASP A 117 1.89 14.32 -21.77
N ILE A 118 1.91 13.78 -20.56
CA ILE A 118 2.42 14.47 -19.37
C ILE A 118 3.94 14.40 -19.37
N ARG A 119 4.57 15.52 -19.69
CA ARG A 119 6.03 15.67 -19.61
C ARG A 119 6.46 15.98 -18.18
N ILE A 120 7.43 15.23 -17.69
CA ILE A 120 8.05 15.37 -16.37
C ILE A 120 9.56 15.48 -16.62
N ALA A 121 10.24 16.37 -15.89
CA ALA A 121 11.70 16.49 -15.96
C ALA A 121 12.38 15.13 -15.75
N ASP A 122 13.42 14.83 -16.54
CA ASP A 122 14.18 13.59 -16.49
C ASP A 122 15.68 13.80 -16.16
N GLU A 123 16.10 15.05 -15.97
CA GLU A 123 17.48 15.46 -15.74
C GLU A 123 18.06 14.89 -14.44
N ASP A 124 17.33 15.07 -13.34
CA ASP A 124 17.67 14.55 -12.03
C ASP A 124 16.41 14.22 -11.22
N MET A 125 16.57 13.38 -10.19
CA MET A 125 15.44 12.91 -9.38
C MET A 125 14.75 14.05 -8.63
N GLY A 126 15.49 15.06 -8.17
CA GLY A 126 14.93 16.22 -7.47
C GLY A 126 14.03 17.05 -8.37
N ALA A 127 14.47 17.33 -9.61
CA ALA A 127 13.66 18.00 -10.61
C ALA A 127 12.40 17.18 -10.96
N ALA A 128 12.56 15.87 -11.22
CA ALA A 128 11.45 14.97 -11.51
C ALA A 128 10.43 14.92 -10.36
N LEU A 129 10.91 14.80 -9.11
CA LEU A 129 10.07 14.76 -7.92
C LEU A 129 9.32 16.09 -7.72
N SER A 130 9.98 17.22 -7.95
CA SER A 130 9.34 18.55 -7.89
C SER A 130 8.19 18.67 -8.88
N ASP A 131 8.41 18.24 -10.13
CA ASP A 131 7.38 18.20 -11.16
C ASP A 131 6.23 17.25 -10.78
N CYS A 132 6.55 16.03 -10.29
CA CYS A 132 5.55 15.06 -9.85
C CYS A 132 4.66 15.60 -8.71
N ILE A 133 5.26 16.25 -7.71
CA ILE A 133 4.50 16.83 -6.58
C ILE A 133 3.53 17.90 -7.07
N GLY A 134 3.99 18.80 -7.94
CA GLY A 134 3.15 19.86 -8.50
C GLY A 134 1.99 19.32 -9.35
N LEU A 135 2.27 18.34 -10.21
CA LEU A 135 1.24 17.67 -11.01
C LEU A 135 0.21 16.95 -10.13
N ILE A 136 0.65 16.24 -9.08
CA ILE A 136 -0.26 15.59 -8.13
C ILE A 136 -1.15 16.60 -7.43
N GLN A 137 -0.62 17.73 -6.98
CA GLN A 137 -1.42 18.76 -6.31
C GLN A 137 -2.54 19.29 -7.22
N VAL A 138 -2.23 19.60 -8.49
CA VAL A 138 -3.24 20.04 -9.48
C VAL A 138 -4.25 18.92 -9.77
N ALA A 139 -3.78 17.69 -9.98
CA ALA A 139 -4.65 16.57 -10.32
C ALA A 139 -5.59 16.18 -9.17
N GLU A 140 -5.13 16.27 -7.92
CA GLU A 140 -5.99 16.08 -6.74
C GLU A 140 -7.04 17.17 -6.62
N TYR A 141 -6.64 18.44 -6.81
CA TYR A 141 -7.58 19.56 -6.79
C TYR A 141 -8.67 19.38 -7.85
N LEU A 142 -8.31 18.95 -9.05
CA LEU A 142 -9.24 18.67 -10.13
C LEU A 142 -9.98 17.33 -9.99
N GLY A 143 -9.58 16.46 -9.05
CA GLY A 143 -10.13 15.13 -8.88
C GLY A 143 -9.86 14.18 -10.07
N CYS A 144 -8.70 14.29 -10.71
CA CYS A 144 -8.32 13.55 -11.91
C CYS A 144 -6.99 12.77 -11.77
N ILE A 145 -6.67 12.34 -10.55
CA ILE A 145 -5.39 11.68 -10.23
C ILE A 145 -5.06 10.46 -11.11
N HIS A 146 -6.10 9.72 -11.54
CA HIS A 146 -5.99 8.53 -12.38
C HIS A 146 -5.32 8.79 -13.74
N LEU A 147 -5.38 10.03 -14.26
CA LEU A 147 -4.72 10.40 -15.52
C LEU A 147 -3.23 10.57 -15.37
N ILE A 148 -2.77 11.01 -14.21
CA ILE A 148 -1.37 11.36 -13.99
C ILE A 148 -0.59 10.26 -13.26
N GLY A 149 -1.28 9.34 -12.58
CA GLY A 149 -0.65 8.38 -11.68
C GLY A 149 0.40 7.51 -12.38
N LYS A 150 0.06 6.97 -13.56
CA LYS A 150 0.98 6.13 -14.33
C LYS A 150 2.15 6.91 -14.94
N PRO A 151 1.95 8.09 -15.59
CA PRO A 151 3.06 8.93 -16.02
C PRO A 151 4.04 9.31 -14.89
N VAL A 152 3.52 9.68 -13.72
CA VAL A 152 4.32 9.99 -12.53
C VAL A 152 5.13 8.77 -12.08
N GLU A 153 4.48 7.61 -11.96
CA GLU A 153 5.18 6.37 -11.58
C GLU A 153 6.31 6.04 -12.56
N ILE A 154 6.06 6.12 -13.87
CA ILE A 154 7.07 5.84 -14.90
C ILE A 154 8.24 6.82 -14.79
N ALA A 155 7.97 8.12 -14.64
CA ALA A 155 9.02 9.14 -14.52
C ALA A 155 9.92 8.88 -13.31
N LEU A 156 9.35 8.53 -12.16
CA LEU A 156 10.13 8.21 -10.96
C LEU A 156 10.95 6.93 -11.13
N LEU A 157 10.36 5.87 -11.68
CA LEU A 157 11.03 4.57 -11.85
C LEU A 157 12.22 4.63 -12.81
N LYS A 158 12.24 5.58 -13.77
CA LYS A 158 13.40 5.82 -14.64
C LYS A 158 14.69 6.13 -13.88
N HIS A 159 14.60 6.68 -12.68
CA HIS A 159 15.78 6.96 -11.84
C HIS A 159 16.33 5.73 -11.11
N GLY A 160 15.67 4.57 -11.21
CA GLY A 160 16.17 3.28 -10.73
C GLY A 160 16.60 3.29 -9.26
N GLN A 161 17.87 2.97 -8.98
CA GLN A 161 18.40 2.87 -7.62
C GLN A 161 18.42 4.20 -6.85
N VAL A 162 18.45 5.35 -7.54
CA VAL A 162 18.36 6.67 -6.89
C VAL A 162 16.99 6.83 -6.22
N LEU A 163 15.91 6.39 -6.88
CA LEU A 163 14.57 6.36 -6.30
C LEU A 163 14.53 5.44 -5.08
N PHE A 164 15.00 4.19 -5.20
CA PHE A 164 14.91 3.23 -4.09
C PHE A 164 15.71 3.67 -2.87
N ARG A 165 16.85 4.35 -3.06
CA ARG A 165 17.61 4.97 -1.96
C ARG A 165 16.85 6.12 -1.31
N ALA A 166 16.15 6.93 -2.09
CA ALA A 166 15.28 7.97 -1.53
C ALA A 166 14.11 7.37 -0.74
N ILE A 167 13.52 6.28 -1.23
CA ILE A 167 12.48 5.54 -0.52
C ILE A 167 13.01 4.99 0.80
N GLN A 168 14.19 4.36 0.81
CA GLN A 168 14.86 3.89 2.03
C GLN A 168 15.05 5.01 3.08
N THR A 169 15.34 6.23 2.62
CA THR A 169 15.65 7.39 3.48
C THR A 169 14.38 7.96 4.14
N THR A 170 13.29 8.12 3.38
CA THR A 170 12.04 8.73 3.86
C THR A 170 10.80 7.90 3.50
N PRO A 171 10.72 6.64 3.96
CA PRO A 171 9.73 5.70 3.42
C PRO A 171 8.29 6.11 3.74
N HIS A 172 8.04 6.84 4.83
CA HIS A 172 6.71 7.38 5.15
C HIS A 172 6.20 8.40 4.12
N ALA A 173 7.08 9.27 3.60
CA ALA A 173 6.70 10.27 2.60
C ALA A 173 6.40 9.60 1.25
N TRP A 174 7.22 8.62 0.87
CA TRP A 174 7.01 7.81 -0.33
C TRP A 174 5.77 6.92 -0.23
N ALA A 175 5.46 6.37 0.94
CA ALA A 175 4.21 5.63 1.16
C ALA A 175 2.97 6.53 0.96
N ASN A 176 3.01 7.78 1.44
CA ASN A 176 1.93 8.73 1.21
C ASN A 176 1.78 9.11 -0.25
N MET A 177 2.90 9.43 -0.93
CA MET A 177 2.88 9.80 -2.33
C MET A 177 2.37 8.65 -3.21
N SER A 178 2.94 7.46 -3.04
CA SER A 178 2.57 6.28 -3.82
C SER A 178 1.13 5.85 -3.57
N PHE A 179 0.61 6.04 -2.36
CA PHE A 179 -0.82 5.84 -2.08
C PHE A 179 -1.71 6.79 -2.89
N ARG A 180 -1.34 8.08 -2.99
CA ARG A 180 -2.12 9.09 -3.75
C ARG A 180 -2.18 8.75 -5.24
N ILE A 181 -1.08 8.29 -5.82
CA ILE A 181 -1.00 7.90 -7.24
C ILE A 181 -1.27 6.42 -7.50
N THR A 182 -1.69 5.67 -6.47
CA THR A 182 -1.96 4.21 -6.53
C THR A 182 -0.80 3.39 -7.13
N SER A 183 0.45 3.77 -6.88
CA SER A 183 1.63 3.05 -7.37
C SER A 183 1.95 1.85 -6.48
N GLU A 184 1.76 0.64 -6.99
CA GLU A 184 2.00 -0.60 -6.25
C GLU A 184 3.48 -0.80 -5.91
N LEU A 185 4.37 -0.54 -6.89
CA LEU A 185 5.79 -0.82 -6.74
C LEU A 185 6.43 0.10 -5.69
N ILE A 186 6.18 1.41 -5.78
CA ILE A 186 6.73 2.40 -4.85
C ILE A 186 6.11 2.22 -3.46
N PHE A 187 4.81 1.93 -3.38
CA PHE A 187 4.13 1.71 -2.11
C PHE A 187 4.66 0.47 -1.39
N ARG A 188 4.82 -0.64 -2.11
CA ARG A 188 5.38 -1.88 -1.57
C ARG A 188 6.80 -1.65 -1.06
N GLU A 189 7.66 -1.01 -1.85
CA GLU A 189 9.04 -0.71 -1.44
C GLU A 189 9.07 0.12 -0.15
N ALA A 190 8.27 1.18 -0.09
CA ALA A 190 8.16 2.04 1.09
C ALA A 190 7.70 1.26 2.33
N LEU A 191 6.71 0.37 2.18
CA LEU A 191 6.22 -0.44 3.29
C LEU A 191 7.23 -1.49 3.78
N ILE A 192 8.08 -2.04 2.90
CA ILE A 192 9.18 -2.94 3.32
C ILE A 192 10.09 -2.21 4.32
N HIS A 193 10.53 -1.00 3.97
CA HIS A 193 11.41 -0.19 4.83
C HIS A 193 10.72 0.29 6.12
N LEU A 194 9.43 0.65 6.04
CA LEU A 194 8.64 1.01 7.24
C LEU A 194 8.48 -0.17 8.19
N ALA A 195 8.06 -1.34 7.70
CA ALA A 195 7.84 -2.52 8.52
C ALA A 195 9.15 -3.07 9.12
N GLY A 196 10.23 -3.07 8.32
CA GLY A 196 11.55 -3.55 8.71
C GLY A 196 12.18 -2.78 9.86
N ARG A 197 11.94 -1.46 9.91
CA ARG A 197 12.50 -0.57 10.93
C ARG A 197 11.42 0.11 11.79
N TRP A 198 10.28 -0.54 11.96
CA TRP A 198 9.11 0.06 12.63
C TRP A 198 9.39 0.49 14.08
N ASN A 199 10.24 -0.26 14.80
CA ASN A 199 10.62 0.07 16.17
C ASN A 199 11.29 1.45 16.30
N HIS A 200 12.01 1.85 15.25
CA HIS A 200 12.56 3.19 15.11
C HIS A 200 11.49 4.20 14.69
N TRP A 201 10.78 3.93 13.59
CA TRP A 201 9.82 4.87 13.00
C TRP A 201 8.67 5.25 13.92
N LYS A 202 8.16 4.31 14.72
CA LYS A 202 7.06 4.57 15.66
C LYS A 202 7.41 5.57 16.77
N LYS A 203 8.69 5.79 17.03
CA LYS A 203 9.22 6.78 18.00
C LYS A 203 9.43 8.15 17.35
N ASP A 204 9.54 8.21 16.03
CA ASP A 204 9.71 9.45 15.28
C ASP A 204 8.37 10.17 15.10
N ARG A 205 8.21 11.30 15.79
CA ARG A 205 6.99 12.11 15.74
C ARG A 205 6.67 12.63 14.34
N ALA A 206 7.69 13.03 13.57
CA ALA A 206 7.49 13.57 12.22
C ALA A 206 7.00 12.48 11.26
N CYS A 207 7.61 11.29 11.33
CA CYS A 207 7.14 10.12 10.59
C CYS A 207 5.68 9.78 10.94
N MET A 208 5.35 9.73 12.23
CA MET A 208 3.99 9.40 12.68
C MET A 208 2.95 10.45 12.30
N GLU A 209 3.31 11.74 12.27
CA GLU A 209 2.45 12.81 11.76
C GLU A 209 2.23 12.66 10.26
N SER A 210 3.29 12.40 9.48
CA SER A 210 3.18 12.16 8.03
C SER A 210 2.23 11.00 7.74
N LEU A 211 2.34 9.89 8.47
CA LEU A 211 1.50 8.72 8.26
C LEU A 211 0.03 8.91 8.65
N ARG A 212 -0.34 10.00 9.35
CA ARG A 212 -1.76 10.34 9.58
C ARG A 212 -2.50 10.65 8.28
N GLY A 213 -1.79 11.16 7.27
CA GLY A 213 -2.34 11.39 5.94
C GLY A 213 -2.73 10.10 5.21
N THR A 214 -2.13 8.96 5.60
CA THR A 214 -2.41 7.64 5.01
C THR A 214 -2.53 6.56 6.09
N PRO A 215 -3.66 6.50 6.81
CA PRO A 215 -3.86 5.52 7.89
C PRO A 215 -3.70 4.06 7.44
N ALA A 216 -4.06 3.76 6.18
CA ALA A 216 -3.87 2.43 5.60
C ALA A 216 -2.39 2.01 5.53
N ALA A 217 -1.48 2.93 5.16
CA ALA A 217 -0.06 2.65 5.12
C ALA A 217 0.50 2.35 6.52
N LYS A 218 0.08 3.13 7.52
CA LYS A 218 0.42 2.89 8.93
C LYS A 218 -0.03 1.49 9.39
N MET A 219 -1.30 1.15 9.16
CA MET A 219 -1.85 -0.14 9.57
C MET A 219 -1.14 -1.32 8.91
N LEU A 220 -0.83 -1.20 7.62
CA LEU A 220 -0.11 -2.25 6.89
C LEU A 220 1.33 -2.39 7.39
N ALA A 221 2.05 -1.28 7.59
CA ALA A 221 3.40 -1.31 8.13
C ALA A 221 3.44 -1.99 9.51
N GLU A 222 2.48 -1.70 10.38
CA GLU A 222 2.37 -2.31 11.71
C GLU A 222 1.99 -3.80 11.62
N LYS A 223 1.02 -4.18 10.78
CA LYS A 223 0.64 -5.58 10.50
C LYS A 223 1.86 -6.40 10.06
N TYR A 224 2.64 -5.88 9.12
CA TYR A 224 3.81 -6.56 8.59
C TYR A 224 4.98 -6.58 9.56
N HIS A 225 5.17 -5.52 10.34
CA HIS A 225 6.11 -5.53 11.45
C HIS A 225 5.77 -6.62 12.47
N GLN A 226 4.50 -6.79 12.84
CA GLN A 226 4.09 -7.87 13.75
C GLN A 226 4.41 -9.27 13.19
N ARG A 227 4.25 -9.49 11.89
CA ARG A 227 4.68 -10.74 11.22
C ARG A 227 6.20 -10.95 11.32
N LEU A 228 6.99 -9.89 11.12
CA LEU A 228 8.45 -9.94 11.31
C LEU A 228 8.82 -10.27 12.75
N VAL A 229 8.14 -9.66 13.73
CA VAL A 229 8.34 -9.95 15.16
C VAL A 229 8.03 -11.40 15.48
N GLN A 230 6.95 -11.98 14.94
CA GLN A 230 6.61 -13.39 15.14
C GLN A 230 7.69 -14.32 14.57
N LYS A 231 8.15 -14.07 13.33
CA LYS A 231 9.25 -14.85 12.71
C LYS A 231 10.55 -14.74 13.52
N SER A 232 10.88 -13.53 13.97
CA SER A 232 12.09 -13.25 14.74
C SER A 232 12.05 -13.94 16.11
N ARG A 233 10.91 -13.87 16.82
CA ARG A 233 10.67 -14.62 18.06
C ARG A 233 10.79 -16.14 17.87
N ALA A 234 10.24 -16.67 16.77
CA ALA A 234 10.35 -18.09 16.46
C ALA A 234 11.82 -18.50 16.25
N LEU A 235 12.60 -17.69 15.55
CA LEU A 235 14.05 -17.92 15.40
C LEU A 235 14.76 -17.87 16.76
N GLU A 236 14.55 -16.84 17.57
CA GLU A 236 15.21 -16.71 18.88
C GLU A 236 14.89 -17.88 19.81
N ASN A 237 13.62 -18.29 19.87
CA ASN A 237 13.20 -19.47 20.61
C ASN A 237 13.89 -20.72 20.09
N LYS A 238 14.03 -20.86 18.76
CA LYS A 238 14.70 -22.01 18.17
C LYS A 238 16.19 -22.04 18.49
N LEU A 239 16.88 -20.90 18.39
CA LEU A 239 18.30 -20.77 18.74
C LEU A 239 18.55 -21.13 20.20
N MET A 240 17.66 -20.74 21.12
CA MET A 240 17.81 -21.07 22.54
C MET A 240 17.46 -22.52 22.89
N SER A 241 16.43 -23.08 22.26
CA SER A 241 15.90 -24.41 22.62
C SER A 241 16.54 -25.57 21.85
N HIS A 242 17.30 -25.30 20.78
CA HIS A 242 17.91 -26.34 19.98
C HIS A 242 19.07 -27.03 20.70
N TYR A 243 19.17 -28.34 20.52
CA TYR A 243 20.27 -29.20 20.97
C TYR A 243 20.94 -29.78 19.71
N PRO A 244 22.18 -29.36 19.39
CA PRO A 244 22.91 -29.85 18.22
C PRO A 244 23.29 -31.34 18.32
N GLY A 245 23.42 -32.00 17.16
CA GLY A 245 23.82 -33.40 17.06
C GLY A 245 22.93 -34.33 17.89
N ASP A 246 23.54 -35.35 18.47
CA ASP A 246 22.88 -36.37 19.28
C ASP A 246 22.83 -36.00 20.78
N MET A 247 23.08 -34.74 21.16
CA MET A 247 23.14 -34.33 22.57
C MET A 247 21.87 -34.69 23.37
N ALA A 248 20.69 -34.58 22.74
CA ALA A 248 19.42 -34.92 23.39
C ALA A 248 19.18 -36.44 23.51
N MET A 249 19.86 -37.23 22.67
CA MET A 249 19.72 -38.68 22.60
C MET A 249 21.07 -39.30 22.19
N PRO A 250 22.08 -39.30 23.09
CA PRO A 250 23.45 -39.71 22.75
C PRO A 250 23.57 -41.21 22.43
N LYS A 251 22.51 -41.98 22.69
CA LYS A 251 22.39 -43.40 22.38
C LYS A 251 20.94 -43.73 22.05
N GLU A 252 20.73 -44.66 21.13
CA GLU A 252 19.39 -45.15 20.76
C GLU A 252 18.75 -46.03 21.85
N ASP A 253 19.56 -46.75 22.64
CA ASP A 253 19.07 -47.65 23.69
C ASP A 253 18.52 -46.88 24.90
N ILE A 254 17.28 -47.17 25.28
CA ILE A 254 16.59 -46.59 26.44
C ILE A 254 16.48 -47.65 27.57
N PRO A 255 16.71 -47.31 28.85
CA PRO A 255 17.04 -45.98 29.37
C PRO A 255 18.51 -45.59 29.17
N ILE A 256 18.74 -44.35 28.73
CA ILE A 256 20.08 -43.79 28.56
C ILE A 256 20.68 -43.54 29.94
N LYS A 257 21.82 -44.15 30.22
CA LYS A 257 22.50 -44.02 31.52
C LYS A 257 23.20 -42.68 31.64
N ARG A 258 23.43 -42.24 32.89
CA ARG A 258 24.11 -40.97 33.20
C ARG A 258 25.49 -40.88 32.55
N GLU A 259 26.23 -41.97 32.50
CA GLU A 259 27.60 -42.00 31.97
C GLU A 259 27.66 -41.63 30.50
N GLU A 260 26.59 -41.90 29.73
CA GLU A 260 26.52 -41.54 28.32
C GLU A 260 26.46 -40.01 28.14
N TYR A 261 25.60 -39.32 28.90
CA TYR A 261 25.57 -37.84 28.89
C TYR A 261 26.85 -37.19 29.41
N ALA A 262 27.54 -37.85 30.36
CA ALA A 262 28.75 -37.31 30.97
C ALA A 262 29.96 -37.29 30.02
N LYS A 263 29.98 -38.16 29.00
CA LYS A 263 31.05 -38.20 27.98
C LYS A 263 31.10 -36.90 27.16
N ASP A 264 29.95 -36.27 26.94
CA ASP A 264 29.82 -35.06 26.12
C ASP A 264 29.88 -33.75 26.93
N ILE A 265 30.48 -33.78 28.13
CA ILE A 265 30.49 -32.63 29.03
C ILE A 265 31.04 -31.34 28.38
N LEU A 266 32.04 -31.45 27.50
CA LEU A 266 32.61 -30.29 26.81
C LEU A 266 31.65 -29.70 25.76
N VAL A 267 30.83 -30.54 25.12
CA VAL A 267 29.77 -30.10 24.20
C VAL A 267 28.68 -29.36 24.98
N TRP A 268 28.26 -29.90 26.13
CA TRP A 268 27.32 -29.25 27.04
C TRP A 268 27.82 -27.89 27.55
N MET A 269 29.12 -27.79 27.85
CA MET A 269 29.76 -26.53 28.22
C MET A 269 29.75 -25.53 27.05
N ALA A 270 30.11 -25.96 25.84
CA ALA A 270 30.08 -25.11 24.65
C ALA A 270 28.67 -24.56 24.37
N LEU A 271 27.64 -25.42 24.45
CA LEU A 271 26.24 -25.01 24.31
C LEU A 271 25.82 -24.02 25.39
N THR A 272 26.28 -24.22 26.63
CA THR A 272 26.03 -23.30 27.74
C THR A 272 26.66 -21.93 27.48
N TRP A 273 27.89 -21.88 26.97
CA TRP A 273 28.56 -20.61 26.62
C TRP A 273 27.79 -19.87 25.53
N PHE A 274 27.35 -20.57 24.48
CA PHE A 274 26.51 -20.00 23.44
C PHE A 274 25.21 -19.43 24.01
N ARG A 275 24.46 -20.23 24.79
CA ARG A 275 23.18 -19.80 25.38
C ARG A 275 23.35 -18.65 26.37
N HIS A 276 24.44 -18.63 27.13
CA HIS A 276 24.77 -17.52 28.02
C HIS A 276 25.01 -16.23 27.23
N TRP A 277 25.87 -16.30 26.21
CA TRP A 277 26.13 -15.17 25.33
C TRP A 277 24.86 -14.67 24.63
N PHE A 278 24.07 -15.58 24.06
CA PHE A 278 22.84 -15.23 23.36
C PHE A 278 21.81 -14.61 24.32
N GLY A 279 21.62 -15.22 25.50
CA GLY A 279 20.76 -14.68 26.55
C GLY A 279 21.17 -13.27 26.98
N GLN A 280 22.46 -13.00 27.13
CA GLN A 280 22.96 -11.64 27.39
C GLN A 280 22.62 -10.67 26.26
N ARG A 281 22.72 -11.09 24.99
CA ARG A 281 22.30 -10.24 23.85
C ARG A 281 20.81 -9.92 23.89
N ILE A 282 19.97 -10.89 24.22
CA ILE A 282 18.52 -10.67 24.36
C ILE A 282 18.21 -9.71 25.51
N ILE A 283 18.83 -9.92 26.69
CA ILE A 283 18.67 -9.04 27.86
C ILE A 283 19.14 -7.61 27.55
N ALA A 284 20.23 -7.46 26.79
CA ALA A 284 20.73 -6.17 26.31
C ALA A 284 19.86 -5.53 25.20
N GLY A 285 18.69 -6.10 24.89
CA GLY A 285 17.75 -5.58 23.92
C GLY A 285 18.23 -5.66 22.48
N LYS A 286 19.09 -6.65 22.14
CA LYS A 286 19.61 -6.86 20.77
C LYS A 286 18.80 -7.87 19.95
N GLY A 287 17.71 -8.40 20.50
CA GLY A 287 16.77 -9.29 19.80
C GLY A 287 15.72 -8.54 18.99
N TYR A 288 14.58 -9.17 18.73
CA TYR A 288 13.49 -8.64 17.89
C TYR A 288 12.90 -7.29 18.36
N PHE A 289 13.10 -6.92 19.63
CA PHE A 289 12.67 -5.63 20.18
C PHE A 289 13.61 -4.47 19.85
N ALA A 290 14.81 -4.75 19.34
CA ALA A 290 15.78 -3.73 18.94
C ALA A 290 15.22 -2.84 17.83
N ASP A 291 15.83 -1.67 17.64
CA ASP A 291 15.42 -0.72 16.59
C ASP A 291 15.60 -1.27 15.17
N ASP A 292 16.54 -2.20 14.97
CA ASP A 292 16.79 -2.96 13.74
C ASP A 292 16.01 -4.29 13.66
N GLY A 293 15.17 -4.58 14.66
CA GLY A 293 14.43 -5.84 14.75
C GLY A 293 15.32 -7.06 15.00
N GLY A 294 16.53 -6.89 15.52
CA GLY A 294 17.49 -7.97 15.77
C GLY A 294 18.37 -8.31 14.57
N TYR A 295 18.29 -7.53 13.48
CA TYR A 295 19.05 -7.75 12.24
C TYR A 295 20.55 -7.93 12.49
N ALA A 296 21.20 -7.05 13.27
CA ALA A 296 22.63 -7.15 13.54
C ALA A 296 22.99 -8.44 14.28
N LEU A 297 22.16 -8.87 15.23
CA LEU A 297 22.35 -10.12 15.97
C LEU A 297 22.21 -11.32 15.03
N TYR A 298 21.14 -11.38 14.24
CA TYR A 298 20.90 -12.49 13.32
C TYR A 298 21.95 -12.55 12.21
N LYS A 299 22.40 -11.40 11.71
CA LYS A 299 23.49 -11.31 10.73
C LYS A 299 24.80 -11.87 11.30
N ALA A 300 25.14 -11.53 12.55
CA ALA A 300 26.34 -12.08 13.20
C ALA A 300 26.23 -13.61 13.37
N ILE A 301 25.08 -14.11 13.82
CA ILE A 301 24.85 -15.56 13.99
C ILE A 301 24.90 -16.29 12.63
N GLY A 302 24.26 -15.73 11.61
CA GLY A 302 24.24 -16.30 10.25
C GLY A 302 25.61 -16.30 9.56
N ALA A 303 26.51 -15.38 9.92
CA ALA A 303 27.88 -15.35 9.41
C ALA A 303 28.77 -16.41 10.06
N GLY A 304 28.45 -16.85 11.29
CA GLY A 304 29.24 -17.86 12.00
C GLY A 304 30.65 -17.39 12.39
N GLY A 305 31.50 -18.34 12.79
CA GLY A 305 32.92 -18.10 13.07
C GLY A 305 33.17 -16.99 14.10
N ASP A 306 34.06 -16.06 13.76
CA ASP A 306 34.46 -14.93 14.64
C ASP A 306 33.51 -13.73 14.57
N ALA A 307 32.43 -13.78 13.77
CA ALA A 307 31.44 -12.69 13.72
C ALA A 307 30.72 -12.48 15.07
N TYR A 308 30.72 -13.50 15.93
CA TYR A 308 30.27 -13.42 17.30
C TYR A 308 31.02 -14.44 18.18
N MET A 309 31.09 -14.16 19.48
CA MET A 309 31.89 -14.96 20.43
C MET A 309 33.30 -15.18 19.90
N ASP A 310 33.99 -14.07 19.61
CA ASP A 310 35.38 -14.05 19.17
C ASP A 310 36.33 -14.49 20.29
N LYS A 311 37.62 -14.58 19.97
CA LYS A 311 38.65 -15.00 20.92
C LYS A 311 38.68 -14.16 22.21
N ALA A 312 38.35 -12.87 22.14
CA ALA A 312 38.29 -12.00 23.31
C ALA A 312 37.19 -12.44 24.28
N ILE A 313 35.98 -12.68 23.75
CA ILE A 313 34.85 -13.21 24.53
C ILE A 313 35.18 -14.59 25.10
N LEU A 314 35.79 -15.49 24.31
CA LEU A 314 36.17 -16.82 24.79
C LEU A 314 37.21 -16.78 25.91
N THR A 315 38.16 -15.84 25.83
CA THR A 315 39.16 -15.62 26.89
C THR A 315 38.50 -15.15 28.19
N GLN A 316 37.47 -14.31 28.10
CA GLN A 316 36.69 -13.89 29.28
C GLN A 316 35.99 -15.08 29.95
N PHE A 317 35.37 -15.97 29.17
CA PHE A 317 34.76 -17.19 29.71
C PHE A 317 35.80 -18.13 30.34
N HIS A 318 36.95 -18.33 29.69
CA HIS A 318 38.04 -19.15 30.23
C HIS A 318 38.60 -18.59 31.55
N GLY A 319 38.69 -17.27 31.69
CA GLY A 319 39.09 -16.61 32.94
C GLY A 319 38.13 -16.89 34.11
N MET A 320 36.85 -17.13 33.84
CA MET A 320 35.87 -17.51 34.88
C MET A 320 35.86 -19.02 35.17
N PHE A 321 36.17 -19.83 34.16
CA PHE A 321 36.13 -21.30 34.24
C PHE A 321 37.48 -21.88 33.78
N PRO A 322 38.47 -21.96 34.68
CA PRO A 322 39.80 -22.42 34.32
C PRO A 322 39.75 -23.91 33.93
N ILE A 323 39.99 -24.18 32.64
CA ILE A 323 40.15 -25.53 32.09
C ILE A 323 41.52 -25.69 31.43
N THR A 324 41.97 -26.93 31.31
CA THR A 324 43.25 -27.22 30.64
C THR A 324 43.23 -26.72 29.19
N LYS A 325 44.39 -26.32 28.67
CA LYS A 325 44.53 -25.86 27.27
C LYS A 325 44.00 -26.89 26.26
N LYS A 326 44.20 -28.19 26.53
CA LYS A 326 43.69 -29.28 25.68
C LYS A 326 42.16 -29.32 25.69
N ALA A 327 41.53 -29.21 26.85
CA ALA A 327 40.07 -29.17 26.97
C ALA A 327 39.48 -27.91 26.33
N LEU A 328 40.16 -26.76 26.46
CA LEU A 328 39.74 -25.52 25.82
C LEU A 328 39.71 -25.65 24.30
N ASN A 329 40.75 -26.20 23.68
CA ASN A 329 40.77 -26.42 22.23
C ASN A 329 39.60 -27.32 21.76
N VAL A 330 39.26 -28.37 22.52
CA VAL A 330 38.13 -29.25 22.20
C VAL A 330 36.79 -28.50 22.34
N LEU A 331 36.65 -27.69 23.39
CA LEU A 331 35.47 -26.85 23.60
C LEU A 331 35.29 -25.83 22.47
N GLU A 332 36.36 -25.18 22.02
CA GLU A 332 36.33 -24.23 20.91
C GLU A 332 35.88 -24.90 19.60
N ASN A 333 36.34 -26.12 19.33
CA ASN A 333 35.89 -26.90 18.17
C ASN A 333 34.38 -27.22 18.26
N HIS A 334 33.89 -27.69 19.41
CA HIS A 334 32.46 -27.92 19.58
C HIS A 334 31.64 -26.63 19.51
N LEU A 335 32.18 -25.52 20.00
CA LEU A 335 31.51 -24.23 19.85
C LEU A 335 31.41 -23.84 18.36
N LEU A 336 32.44 -24.09 17.55
CA LEU A 336 32.38 -23.87 16.10
C LEU A 336 31.25 -24.68 15.44
N GLU A 337 31.14 -25.97 15.77
CA GLU A 337 30.05 -26.85 15.28
C GLU A 337 28.67 -26.30 15.68
N ILE A 338 28.54 -25.83 16.93
CA ILE A 338 27.31 -25.19 17.40
C ILE A 338 27.04 -23.91 16.61
N LYS A 339 28.06 -23.07 16.36
CA LYS A 339 27.90 -21.83 15.58
C LYS A 339 27.41 -22.13 14.16
N GLU A 340 27.96 -23.15 13.50
CA GLU A 340 27.52 -23.59 12.17
C GLU A 340 26.05 -24.05 12.19
N CYS A 341 25.68 -24.86 13.17
CA CYS A 341 24.30 -25.31 13.36
C CYS A 341 23.32 -24.13 13.55
N MET A 342 23.70 -23.14 14.37
CA MET A 342 22.88 -21.94 14.60
C MET A 342 22.78 -21.06 13.34
N ALA A 343 23.85 -20.96 12.56
CA ALA A 343 23.85 -20.25 11.28
C ALA A 343 22.85 -20.88 10.29
N GLU A 344 22.75 -22.21 10.23
CA GLU A 344 21.74 -22.89 9.41
C GLU A 344 20.31 -22.50 9.80
N TRP A 345 20.01 -22.37 11.10
CA TRP A 345 18.68 -21.96 11.55
C TRP A 345 18.34 -20.52 11.13
N VAL A 346 19.34 -19.63 11.17
CA VAL A 346 19.19 -18.27 10.64
C VAL A 346 18.89 -18.30 9.13
N GLN A 347 19.62 -19.11 8.35
CA GLN A 347 19.39 -19.26 6.92
C GLN A 347 17.98 -19.82 6.63
N LYS A 348 17.57 -20.89 7.33
CA LYS A 348 16.23 -21.51 7.21
C LYS A 348 15.10 -20.55 7.56
N SER A 349 15.34 -19.57 8.45
CA SER A 349 14.33 -18.58 8.82
C SER A 349 13.98 -17.60 7.70
N ASN A 350 14.85 -17.45 6.70
CA ASN A 350 14.75 -16.46 5.62
C ASN A 350 14.63 -14.99 6.10
N LEU A 351 14.92 -14.68 7.36
CA LEU A 351 14.82 -13.31 7.90
C LEU A 351 15.83 -12.35 7.28
N LEU A 352 17.01 -12.84 6.88
CA LEU A 352 18.06 -12.04 6.25
C LEU A 352 17.90 -11.92 4.73
N LYS A 353 16.89 -12.58 4.13
CA LYS A 353 16.59 -12.44 2.72
C LYS A 353 16.00 -11.06 2.46
N SER A 354 16.45 -10.38 1.42
CA SER A 354 15.88 -9.10 1.02
C SER A 354 14.83 -9.28 -0.07
N ASN A 355 13.67 -8.64 0.10
CA ASN A 355 12.61 -8.57 -0.91
C ASN A 355 12.41 -7.14 -1.45
N CYS A 356 13.27 -6.19 -1.07
CA CYS A 356 13.22 -4.84 -1.59
C CYS A 356 13.87 -4.76 -2.99
N GLN A 357 13.51 -3.71 -3.74
CA GLN A 357 14.06 -3.41 -5.07
C GLN A 357 15.39 -2.66 -4.99
N LEU A 358 15.71 -2.09 -3.82
CA LEU A 358 17.02 -1.52 -3.53
C LEU A 358 18.10 -2.61 -3.64
N ASN A 359 19.18 -2.31 -4.36
CA ASN A 359 20.37 -3.15 -4.38
C ASN A 359 21.10 -3.04 -3.04
N VAL A 360 20.80 -3.98 -2.12
CA VAL A 360 21.36 -4.02 -0.77
C VAL A 360 22.87 -4.32 -0.72
N GLN A 361 23.48 -4.80 -1.82
CA GLN A 361 24.93 -4.98 -1.90
C GLN A 361 25.63 -3.63 -2.11
N MET A 362 25.05 -2.79 -2.98
CA MET A 362 25.56 -1.44 -3.24
C MET A 362 25.15 -0.44 -2.16
N TYR A 363 23.94 -0.60 -1.61
CA TYR A 363 23.36 0.28 -0.59
C TYR A 363 22.90 -0.56 0.60
N PRO A 364 23.80 -0.90 1.53
CA PRO A 364 23.48 -1.74 2.67
C PRO A 364 22.32 -1.20 3.51
N VAL A 365 21.44 -2.11 3.91
CA VAL A 365 20.37 -1.88 4.89
C VAL A 365 20.72 -2.62 6.18
N GLU A 366 20.54 -1.95 7.32
CA GLU A 366 20.85 -2.50 8.65
C GLU A 366 19.58 -2.95 9.38
N TYR A 367 18.60 -3.49 8.66
CA TYR A 367 17.34 -3.98 9.20
C TYR A 367 16.71 -5.03 8.28
N ILE A 368 15.70 -5.74 8.78
CA ILE A 368 15.04 -6.85 8.08
C ILE A 368 14.17 -6.32 6.92
N THR A 369 14.33 -6.89 5.73
CA THR A 369 13.58 -6.51 4.51
C THR A 369 12.89 -7.70 3.83
N CYS A 370 12.71 -8.81 4.53
CA CYS A 370 12.12 -10.06 4.01
C CYS A 370 10.58 -10.04 3.94
N VAL A 371 9.97 -8.86 3.91
CA VAL A 371 8.50 -8.73 3.91
C VAL A 371 7.96 -9.12 2.53
N GLU A 372 6.89 -9.89 2.50
CA GLU A 372 6.18 -10.31 1.29
C GLU A 372 4.79 -9.71 1.31
N PHE A 373 4.48 -8.89 0.32
CA PHE A 373 3.18 -8.23 0.17
C PHE A 373 2.33 -8.99 -0.83
N GLU A 374 1.05 -9.13 -0.52
CA GLU A 374 0.06 -9.75 -1.38
C GLU A 374 -0.74 -8.66 -2.13
N ASN A 375 -1.29 -9.00 -3.30
CA ASN A 375 -2.10 -8.04 -4.06
C ASN A 375 -3.32 -7.54 -3.26
N GLY A 376 -3.83 -8.35 -2.33
CA GLY A 376 -4.93 -7.97 -1.45
C GLY A 376 -4.58 -6.90 -0.40
N ASP A 377 -3.29 -6.60 -0.20
CA ASP A 377 -2.89 -5.54 0.73
C ASP A 377 -2.99 -4.13 0.12
N PHE A 378 -3.10 -4.00 -1.21
CA PHE A 378 -3.26 -2.71 -1.86
C PHE A 378 -4.71 -2.21 -1.73
N PRO A 379 -4.97 -1.11 -0.99
CA PRO A 379 -6.34 -0.70 -0.67
C PRO A 379 -7.17 -0.28 -1.88
N TRP A 380 -6.54 0.16 -2.96
CA TRP A 380 -7.22 0.53 -4.21
C TRP A 380 -7.63 -0.70 -5.04
N LEU A 381 -6.82 -1.76 -5.08
CA LEU A 381 -7.18 -3.00 -5.78
C LEU A 381 -8.38 -3.70 -5.14
N ALA A 382 -8.47 -3.68 -3.81
CA ALA A 382 -9.63 -4.24 -3.10
C ALA A 382 -10.94 -3.54 -3.49
N LYS A 383 -10.92 -2.20 -3.64
CA LYS A 383 -12.07 -1.41 -4.08
C LYS A 383 -12.46 -1.74 -5.52
N GLU A 384 -11.49 -1.80 -6.42
CA GLU A 384 -11.73 -2.16 -7.82
C GLU A 384 -12.34 -3.56 -7.97
N GLN A 385 -11.86 -4.53 -7.18
CA GLN A 385 -12.42 -5.88 -7.16
C GLN A 385 -13.86 -5.91 -6.62
N GLU A 386 -14.14 -5.14 -5.58
CA GLU A 386 -15.48 -5.02 -5.01
C GLU A 386 -16.46 -4.34 -6.00
N GLU A 387 -16.03 -3.28 -6.66
CA GLU A 387 -16.80 -2.59 -7.70
C GLU A 387 -17.04 -3.48 -8.93
N ALA A 388 -16.01 -4.19 -9.40
CA ALA A 388 -16.15 -5.17 -10.47
C ALA A 388 -17.10 -6.32 -10.10
N ALA A 389 -17.09 -6.76 -8.85
CA ALA A 389 -18.03 -7.77 -8.36
C ALA A 389 -19.49 -7.25 -8.31
N LYS A 390 -19.69 -5.99 -7.90
CA LYS A 390 -21.01 -5.32 -7.94
C LYS A 390 -21.52 -5.17 -9.38
N LEU A 391 -20.68 -4.76 -10.31
CA LEU A 391 -21.00 -4.69 -11.74
C LEU A 391 -21.37 -6.05 -12.33
N LYS A 392 -20.67 -7.12 -11.96
CA LYS A 392 -21.02 -8.51 -12.37
C LYS A 392 -22.36 -8.97 -11.79
N ARG A 393 -22.71 -8.58 -10.56
CA ARG A 393 -24.01 -8.88 -9.94
C ARG A 393 -25.17 -8.09 -10.55
N GLY A 394 -24.91 -6.97 -11.20
CA GLY A 394 -25.89 -6.16 -11.92
C GLY A 394 -26.16 -6.58 -13.37
N ARG A 395 -25.56 -7.69 -13.85
CA ARG A 395 -25.75 -8.14 -15.23
C ARG A 395 -27.19 -8.64 -15.42
N ARG A 396 -28.03 -7.85 -16.12
CA ARG A 396 -29.31 -8.34 -16.64
C ARG A 396 -29.01 -9.60 -17.49
N PRO A 397 -29.72 -10.72 -17.28
CA PRO A 397 -29.50 -11.94 -18.07
C PRO A 397 -29.57 -11.58 -19.56
N GLY A 398 -28.54 -11.97 -20.32
CA GLY A 398 -28.55 -11.76 -21.76
C GLY A 398 -29.64 -12.61 -22.40
N GLY A 399 -30.07 -12.30 -23.63
CA GLY A 399 -31.10 -13.05 -24.34
C GLY A 399 -30.88 -14.57 -24.30
N ASN A 400 -29.63 -15.02 -24.41
CA ASN A 400 -29.27 -16.44 -24.33
C ASN A 400 -29.52 -17.08 -22.95
N ASP A 401 -29.36 -16.33 -21.86
CA ASP A 401 -29.61 -16.82 -20.50
C ASP A 401 -31.13 -16.97 -20.24
N ILE A 402 -31.94 -16.12 -20.87
CA ILE A 402 -33.41 -16.19 -20.85
C ILE A 402 -33.90 -17.38 -21.68
N THR A 403 -33.31 -17.59 -22.88
CA THR A 403 -33.63 -18.74 -23.72
C THR A 403 -33.29 -20.06 -23.03
N ALA A 404 -32.13 -20.13 -22.36
CA ALA A 404 -31.73 -21.31 -21.60
C ALA A 404 -32.70 -21.63 -20.44
N ARG A 405 -33.09 -20.61 -19.66
CA ARG A 405 -34.08 -20.78 -18.58
C ARG A 405 -35.46 -21.17 -19.08
N ASN A 406 -35.90 -20.62 -20.22
CA ASN A 406 -37.20 -20.97 -20.80
C ASN A 406 -37.19 -22.41 -21.35
N LEU A 407 -36.07 -22.85 -21.92
CA LEU A 407 -35.91 -24.23 -22.41
C LEU A 407 -35.92 -25.23 -21.24
N GLU A 408 -35.27 -24.88 -20.13
CA GLU A 408 -35.21 -25.70 -18.93
C GLU A 408 -36.56 -25.76 -18.19
N ALA A 409 -37.30 -24.64 -18.15
CA ALA A 409 -38.67 -24.59 -17.64
C ALA A 409 -39.65 -25.39 -18.53
N ALA A 410 -39.48 -25.36 -19.85
CA ALA A 410 -40.28 -26.15 -20.78
C ALA A 410 -40.05 -27.65 -20.59
N LYS A 411 -38.79 -28.08 -20.40
CA LYS A 411 -38.46 -29.48 -20.08
C LYS A 411 -39.13 -29.96 -18.79
N ARG A 412 -39.06 -29.18 -17.72
CA ARG A 412 -39.73 -29.54 -16.44
C ARG A 412 -41.25 -29.65 -16.58
N HIS A 413 -41.87 -28.80 -17.39
CA HIS A 413 -43.31 -28.89 -17.67
C HIS A 413 -43.68 -30.12 -18.50
N GLN A 414 -42.79 -30.56 -19.39
CA GLN A 414 -42.95 -31.78 -20.17
C GLN A 414 -42.83 -33.02 -19.28
N GLU A 415 -41.82 -33.06 -18.42
CA GLU A 415 -41.62 -34.12 -17.42
C GLU A 415 -42.79 -34.21 -16.44
N GLN A 416 -43.36 -33.08 -15.99
CA GLN A 416 -44.54 -33.08 -15.11
C GLN A 416 -45.83 -33.55 -15.81
N ARG A 417 -45.96 -33.30 -17.12
CA ARG A 417 -47.12 -33.79 -17.90
C ARG A 417 -47.07 -35.29 -18.14
N GLU A 418 -45.87 -35.85 -18.37
CA GLU A 418 -45.69 -37.29 -18.55
C GLU A 418 -45.98 -38.08 -17.26
N VAL A 419 -45.73 -37.49 -16.09
CA VAL A 419 -46.05 -38.11 -14.78
C VAL A 419 -47.55 -38.03 -14.45
N SER A 420 -48.28 -37.02 -14.93
CA SER A 420 -49.71 -36.83 -14.62
C SER A 420 -50.67 -37.70 -15.44
N THR A 421 -50.23 -38.34 -16.52
CA THR A 421 -51.07 -39.21 -17.36
C THR A 421 -50.96 -40.69 -17.03
N GLY A 422 -50.27 -41.06 -15.94
CA GLY A 422 -49.92 -42.45 -15.62
C GLY A 422 -50.59 -43.09 -14.40
N SER A 423 -51.51 -42.42 -13.70
CA SER A 423 -52.13 -42.98 -12.49
C SER A 423 -53.58 -42.54 -12.32
N ASP A 424 -54.49 -43.26 -12.98
CA ASP A 424 -55.91 -43.30 -12.65
C ASP A 424 -56.23 -44.74 -12.23
N ASP A 425 -56.36 -44.95 -10.92
CA ASP A 425 -57.09 -46.09 -10.33
C ASP A 425 -57.27 -45.87 -8.80
N GLY A 426 -58.52 -45.73 -8.37
CA GLY A 426 -59.00 -46.39 -7.14
C GLY A 426 -59.22 -45.58 -5.84
N MET A 427 -60.50 -45.24 -5.62
CA MET A 427 -61.28 -45.32 -4.36
C MET A 427 -61.07 -44.35 -3.16
N MET A 428 -62.18 -43.61 -2.88
CA MET A 428 -62.94 -43.43 -1.61
C MET A 428 -62.21 -43.49 -0.25
N ASP A 429 -62.40 -42.51 0.64
CA ASP A 429 -63.52 -42.43 1.61
C ASP A 429 -63.40 -41.21 2.57
N GLU A 430 -64.51 -40.92 3.24
CA GLU A 430 -65.07 -39.79 4.01
C GLU A 430 -64.29 -39.06 5.14
N GLY A 431 -64.78 -37.84 5.45
CA GLY A 431 -64.90 -37.35 6.85
C GLY A 431 -64.45 -35.90 7.18
N GLU A 432 -65.42 -34.96 7.22
CA GLU A 432 -65.73 -33.98 8.31
C GLU A 432 -64.63 -33.02 8.86
N GLU A 433 -64.85 -31.79 9.35
CA GLU A 433 -65.97 -30.84 9.54
C GLU A 433 -65.34 -29.46 9.91
N GLU A 434 -66.11 -28.40 9.61
CA GLU A 434 -66.26 -27.06 10.21
C GLU A 434 -65.26 -26.49 11.26
N ASP A 435 -64.81 -25.23 11.07
CA ASP A 435 -65.43 -24.06 11.74
C ASP A 435 -64.65 -22.73 11.53
N GLU A 436 -65.38 -21.70 11.13
CA GLU A 436 -64.98 -20.28 11.15
C GLU A 436 -65.36 -19.64 12.50
N GLN A 437 -64.56 -18.72 13.05
CA GLN A 437 -64.99 -17.39 13.59
C GLN A 437 -63.86 -16.57 14.28
N PRO A 438 -64.03 -15.25 14.57
CA PRO A 438 -63.16 -14.24 13.95
C PRO A 438 -62.46 -13.24 14.92
N VAL A 439 -61.56 -12.44 14.29
CA VAL A 439 -61.11 -11.05 14.56
C VAL A 439 -61.18 -10.48 15.99
N ARG A 440 -60.02 -10.09 16.53
CA ARG A 440 -59.85 -8.90 17.40
C ARG A 440 -58.42 -8.31 17.29
N ASP A 441 -58.34 -7.12 16.73
CA ASP A 441 -57.27 -6.12 16.98
C ASP A 441 -57.76 -5.18 18.12
N PRO A 442 -56.98 -4.19 18.66
CA PRO A 442 -55.60 -3.78 18.36
C PRO A 442 -54.74 -3.51 19.63
N LYS A 443 -53.44 -3.20 19.47
CA LYS A 443 -52.75 -2.17 20.28
C LYS A 443 -51.43 -1.70 19.65
N ARG A 444 -51.44 -0.45 19.21
CA ARG A 444 -50.24 0.38 18.99
C ARG A 444 -49.71 0.88 20.33
N SER A 445 -48.40 0.77 20.54
CA SER A 445 -47.63 1.72 21.38
C SER A 445 -46.35 2.10 20.64
N ARG A 446 -46.15 3.42 20.47
CA ARG A 446 -44.93 4.10 20.06
C ARG A 446 -43.94 4.14 21.23
N VAL A 447 -42.63 4.02 20.97
CA VAL A 447 -41.49 4.91 21.31
C VAL A 447 -40.30 4.29 20.54
N GLY A 448 -39.55 4.97 19.66
CA GLY A 448 -38.82 6.22 19.78
C GLY A 448 -38.12 6.56 18.46
#